data_AF-A0A150V9C3-F1
#
_entry.id   AF-A0A150V9C3-F1
#
_cell.length_a   1.000
_cell.length_b   1.000
_cell.length_c   1.000
_cell.angle_alpha   90.00
_cell.angle_beta   90.00
_cell.angle_gamma   90.00
#
_symmetry.space_group_name_H-M   'P 1'
#
loop_
_entity.id
_entity.type
_entity.pdbx_description
1 polymer ?
#
loop_
_entity_poly.entity_id
_entity_poly.type
_entity_poly.pdbx_seq_one_letter_code
_entity_poly.pdbx_strand_id
1 'polypeptide(L)'
;MTRGYTRKELEQQQTRRWRPGDVYAPHDLSGAEMAKWKRVQRQPKARSDVLDQLGINPLHHYKNFSIMSEYMTDMGRIRHSNETGLRPVNQRRMAKAVRRAIGLGLMPSVYRHPEILRVEMLKNRQLLA
;
A
#
# COMPACT_ATOMS: atom_id res chain seq x y z
N MET A 1 19.21 14.86 34.96
CA MET A 1 19.33 15.49 33.64
C MET A 1 18.25 14.92 32.73
N THR A 2 17.25 15.70 32.36
CA THR A 2 16.22 15.28 31.39
C THR A 2 16.79 15.46 29.99
N ARG A 3 16.92 14.38 29.23
CA ARG A 3 17.26 14.47 27.81
C ARG A 3 16.11 15.17 27.09
N GLY A 4 16.36 16.35 26.54
CA GLY A 4 15.39 17.06 25.71
C GLY A 4 15.08 16.29 24.43
N TYR A 5 13.88 16.49 23.88
CA TYR A 5 13.48 15.87 22.62
C TYR A 5 14.36 16.36 21.47
N THR A 6 14.78 15.43 20.61
CA THR A 6 15.48 15.79 19.37
C THR A 6 14.48 16.29 18.32
N ARG A 7 14.92 17.13 17.38
CA ARG A 7 14.08 17.60 16.27
C ARG A 7 13.36 16.45 15.56
N LYS A 8 14.07 15.35 15.30
CA LYS A 8 13.53 14.16 14.63
C LYS A 8 12.42 13.49 15.44
N GLU A 9 12.56 13.43 16.77
CA GLU A 9 11.51 12.90 17.65
C GLU A 9 10.25 13.76 17.62
N LEU A 10 10.40 15.08 17.56
CA LEU A 10 9.26 16.01 17.43
C LEU A 10 8.57 15.89 16.07
N GLU A 11 9.34 15.78 14.98
CA GLU A 11 8.79 15.58 13.62
C GLU A 11 7.99 14.27 13.51
N GLN A 12 8.43 13.19 14.14
CA GLN A 12 7.70 11.91 14.15
C GLN A 12 6.36 11.97 14.89
N GLN A 13 6.22 12.89 15.85
CA GLN A 13 4.97 13.12 16.56
C GLN A 13 3.94 13.87 15.71
N GLN A 14 4.39 14.56 14.65
CA GLN A 14 3.50 15.23 13.70
C GLN A 14 2.92 14.23 12.69
N THR A 15 1.68 13.82 12.93
CA THR A 15 1.00 12.77 12.14
C THR A 15 0.31 13.30 10.88
N ARG A 16 -0.04 14.59 10.85
CA ARG A 16 -0.63 15.26 9.68
C ARG A 16 0.47 15.78 8.76
N ARG A 17 0.42 15.38 7.49
CA ARG A 17 1.25 15.95 6.42
C ARG A 17 0.54 17.16 5.81
N TRP A 18 1.00 18.36 6.13
CA TRP A 18 0.49 19.62 5.60
C TRP A 18 0.83 19.80 4.12
N ARG A 19 -0.12 20.30 3.34
CA ARG A 19 0.07 20.67 1.94
C ARG A 19 -0.03 22.20 1.78
N PRO A 20 0.68 22.79 0.80
CA PRO A 20 0.47 24.20 0.47
C PRO A 20 -1.00 24.46 0.14
N GLY A 21 -1.57 25.52 0.74
CA GLY A 21 -3.00 25.86 0.58
C GLY A 21 -3.93 25.22 1.61
N ASP A 22 -3.45 24.31 2.46
CA ASP A 22 -4.25 23.81 3.60
C ASP A 22 -4.45 24.95 4.61
N VAL A 23 -5.72 25.31 4.87
CA VAL A 23 -6.08 26.22 5.94
C VAL A 23 -5.97 25.48 7.28
N TYR A 24 -5.45 26.17 8.30
CA TYR A 24 -5.37 25.65 9.67
C TYR A 24 -5.99 26.62 10.67
N ALA A 25 -6.60 26.07 11.70
CA ALA A 25 -6.96 26.78 12.92
C ALA A 25 -6.01 26.37 14.07
N PRO A 26 -5.91 27.16 15.15
CA PRO A 26 -5.11 26.77 16.32
C PRO A 26 -5.49 25.38 16.89
N HIS A 27 -6.76 24.99 16.77
CA HIS A 27 -7.24 23.68 17.19
C HIS A 27 -6.63 22.51 16.39
N ASP A 28 -6.29 22.72 15.12
CA ASP A 28 -5.74 21.68 14.24
C ASP A 28 -4.33 21.24 14.64
N LEU A 29 -3.64 22.05 15.44
CA LEU A 29 -2.30 21.77 15.96
C LEU A 29 -2.35 20.99 17.29
N SER A 30 -3.55 20.74 17.82
CA SER A 30 -3.72 20.01 19.09
C SER A 30 -3.40 18.52 18.95
N GLY A 31 -2.98 17.91 20.06
CA GLY A 31 -2.71 16.46 20.10
C GLY A 31 -3.94 15.60 19.81
N ALA A 32 -5.14 16.08 20.13
CA ALA A 32 -6.40 15.39 19.85
C ALA A 32 -6.66 15.28 18.34
N GLU A 33 -6.45 16.36 17.59
CA GLU A 33 -6.55 16.36 16.13
C GLU A 33 -5.46 15.48 15.51
N MET A 34 -4.22 15.58 15.97
CA MET A 34 -3.12 14.70 15.52
C MET A 34 -3.44 13.21 15.75
N ALA A 35 -4.12 12.85 16.84
CA ALA A 35 -4.56 11.49 17.09
C ALA A 35 -5.64 11.02 16.09
N LYS A 36 -6.56 11.91 15.67
CA LYS A 36 -7.54 11.62 14.61
C LYS A 36 -6.83 11.35 13.28
N TRP A 37 -5.88 12.20 12.89
CA TRP A 37 -5.08 12.02 11.67
C TRP A 37 -4.28 10.71 11.68
N LYS A 38 -3.72 10.33 12.83
CA LYS A 38 -3.02 9.04 12.99
C LYS A 38 -3.92 7.84 12.71
N ARG A 39 -5.20 7.91 13.12
CA ARG A 39 -6.17 6.83 12.89
C ARG A 39 -6.51 6.70 11.40
N VAL A 40 -6.71 7.82 10.71
CA VAL A 40 -7.01 7.85 9.28
C VAL A 40 -5.84 7.28 8.46
N GLN A 41 -4.60 7.66 8.79
CA GLN A 41 -3.39 7.14 8.12
C GLN A 41 -3.23 5.62 8.23
N ARG A 42 -3.67 5.00 9.34
CA ARG A 42 -3.56 3.56 9.54
C ARG A 42 -4.54 2.74 8.68
N GLN A 43 -5.65 3.34 8.26
CA GLN A 43 -6.65 2.68 7.43
C GLN A 43 -7.07 3.59 6.27
N PRO A 44 -6.18 3.80 5.28
CA PRO A 44 -6.54 4.53 4.08
C PRO A 44 -7.49 3.65 3.26
N LYS A 45 -8.79 3.77 3.52
CA LYS A 45 -9.78 3.21 2.61
C LYS A 45 -9.77 4.05 1.34
N ALA A 46 -9.39 3.45 0.22
CA ALA A 46 -9.51 4.09 -1.07
C ALA A 46 -10.97 4.53 -1.25
N ARG A 47 -11.18 5.82 -1.56
CA ARG A 47 -12.52 6.38 -1.77
C ARG A 47 -13.26 5.68 -2.92
N SER A 48 -12.49 5.15 -3.87
CA SER A 48 -13.01 4.45 -5.05
C SER A 48 -11.99 3.39 -5.47
N ASP A 49 -12.49 2.32 -6.07
CA ASP A 49 -11.72 1.16 -6.52
C ASP A 49 -10.78 1.57 -7.67
N VAL A 50 -9.47 1.33 -7.47
CA VAL A 50 -8.41 1.66 -8.43
C VAL A 50 -8.65 0.98 -9.79
N LEU A 51 -9.18 -0.24 -9.81
CA LEU A 51 -9.40 -0.97 -11.06
C LEU A 51 -10.53 -0.37 -11.90
N ASP A 52 -11.57 0.15 -11.25
CA ASP A 52 -12.65 0.85 -11.96
C ASP A 52 -12.19 2.22 -12.44
N GLN A 53 -11.41 2.94 -11.64
CA GLN A 53 -10.84 4.24 -12.03
C GLN A 53 -9.94 4.12 -13.27
N LEU A 54 -9.15 3.05 -13.33
CA LEU A 54 -8.27 2.78 -14.47
C LEU A 54 -8.98 2.06 -15.63
N GLY A 55 -10.23 1.60 -15.44
CA GLY A 55 -10.96 0.84 -16.45
C GLY A 55 -10.34 -0.53 -16.78
N ILE A 56 -9.61 -1.14 -15.85
CA ILE A 56 -8.83 -2.36 -16.07
C ILE A 56 -9.60 -3.58 -15.61
N ASN A 57 -9.74 -4.60 -16.47
CA ASN A 57 -10.27 -5.90 -16.06
C ASN A 57 -9.12 -6.88 -15.71
N PRO A 58 -8.98 -7.29 -14.43
CA PRO A 58 -7.87 -8.13 -13.98
C PRO A 58 -7.71 -9.44 -14.74
N LEU A 59 -8.82 -10.01 -15.24
CA LEU A 59 -8.81 -11.29 -15.94
C LEU A 59 -8.02 -11.28 -17.25
N HIS A 60 -7.91 -10.12 -17.91
CA HIS A 60 -7.12 -10.00 -19.14
C HIS A 60 -5.63 -9.79 -18.85
N HIS A 61 -5.27 -9.33 -17.65
CA HIS A 61 -3.90 -8.97 -17.27
C HIS A 61 -3.21 -10.01 -16.38
N TYR A 62 -3.69 -11.26 -16.36
CA TYR A 62 -3.09 -12.34 -15.55
C TYR A 62 -1.61 -12.64 -15.88
N LYS A 63 -1.14 -12.26 -17.06
CA LYS A 63 0.26 -12.40 -17.49
C LYS A 63 1.19 -11.34 -16.88
N ASN A 64 0.63 -10.23 -16.38
CA ASN A 64 1.40 -9.15 -15.78
C ASN A 64 1.67 -9.49 -14.30
N PHE A 65 2.86 -10.03 -14.04
CA PHE A 65 3.28 -10.41 -12.69
C PHE A 65 3.39 -9.22 -11.73
N SER A 66 3.67 -8.01 -12.23
CA SER A 66 3.71 -6.80 -11.39
C SER A 66 2.32 -6.48 -10.82
N ILE A 67 1.27 -6.49 -11.66
CA ILE A 67 -0.11 -6.27 -11.18
C ILE A 67 -0.52 -7.37 -10.21
N MET A 68 -0.28 -8.64 -10.57
CA MET A 68 -0.72 -9.77 -9.72
C MET A 68 0.00 -9.78 -8.36
N SER A 69 1.29 -9.44 -8.33
CA SER A 69 2.08 -9.43 -7.09
C SER A 69 1.66 -8.36 -6.08
N GLU A 70 1.10 -7.24 -6.53
CA GLU A 70 0.66 -6.15 -5.66
C GLU A 70 -0.48 -6.60 -4.75
N TYR A 71 -1.37 -7.44 -5.29
CA TYR A 71 -2.52 -8.02 -4.58
C TYR A 71 -2.18 -9.32 -3.83
N MET A 72 -0.90 -9.63 -3.70
CA MET A 72 -0.38 -10.80 -3.00
C MET A 72 0.46 -10.37 -1.79
N THR A 73 0.52 -11.21 -0.77
CA THR A 73 1.43 -11.04 0.36
C THR A 73 2.82 -11.54 -0.01
N ASP A 74 3.83 -11.22 0.80
CA ASP A 74 5.19 -11.72 0.60
C ASP A 74 5.27 -13.25 0.59
N MET A 75 4.33 -13.93 1.27
CA MET A 75 4.21 -15.39 1.33
C MET A 75 3.33 -15.98 0.20
N GLY A 76 2.95 -15.20 -0.81
CA GLY A 76 2.17 -15.71 -1.93
C GLY A 76 0.65 -15.84 -1.70
N ARG A 77 0.12 -15.33 -0.58
CA ARG A 77 -1.32 -15.38 -0.29
C ARG A 77 -2.04 -14.18 -0.93
N ILE A 78 -3.24 -14.39 -1.45
CA ILE A 78 -4.06 -13.27 -1.96
C ILE A 78 -4.50 -12.39 -0.79
N ARG A 79 -4.25 -11.09 -0.86
CA ARG A 79 -4.60 -10.12 0.19
C ARG A 79 -6.11 -10.02 0.39
N HIS A 80 -6.54 -9.74 1.63
CA HIS A 80 -7.95 -9.55 1.95
C HIS A 80 -8.49 -8.22 1.37
N SER A 81 -9.81 -8.11 1.14
CA SER A 81 -10.43 -6.89 0.58
C SER A 81 -10.18 -5.64 1.43
N ASN A 82 -9.99 -5.81 2.74
CA ASN A 82 -9.65 -4.71 3.65
C ASN A 82 -8.25 -4.11 3.37
N GLU A 83 -7.34 -4.91 2.84
CA GLU A 83 -5.99 -4.45 2.46
C GLU A 83 -5.98 -3.93 1.03
N THR A 84 -6.69 -4.59 0.11
CA THR A 84 -6.69 -4.22 -1.31
C THR A 84 -7.58 -3.02 -1.62
N GLY A 85 -8.61 -2.76 -0.79
CA GLY A 85 -9.57 -1.68 -1.00
C GLY A 85 -10.45 -1.86 -2.26
N LEU A 86 -10.45 -3.04 -2.88
CA LEU A 86 -11.23 -3.32 -4.09
C LEU A 86 -12.70 -3.60 -3.77
N ARG A 87 -13.59 -3.28 -4.72
CA ARG A 87 -15.01 -3.70 -4.65
C ARG A 87 -15.08 -5.23 -4.66
N PRO A 88 -16.03 -5.88 -3.96
CA PRO A 88 -16.11 -7.34 -3.90
C PRO A 88 -16.13 -8.04 -5.27
N VAL A 89 -16.73 -7.42 -6.29
CA VAL A 89 -16.76 -7.94 -7.67
C VAL A 89 -15.34 -7.97 -8.26
N ASN A 90 -14.60 -6.87 -8.14
CA ASN A 90 -13.25 -6.74 -8.67
C ASN A 90 -12.25 -7.57 -7.86
N GLN A 91 -12.41 -7.66 -6.54
CA GLN A 91 -11.63 -8.56 -5.69
C GLN A 91 -11.77 -10.03 -6.15
N ARG A 92 -12.97 -10.50 -6.48
CA ARG A 92 -13.18 -11.85 -7.03
C ARG A 92 -12.50 -12.05 -8.39
N ARG A 93 -12.58 -11.05 -9.27
CA ARG A 93 -11.92 -11.07 -10.59
C ARG A 93 -10.40 -11.09 -10.44
N MET A 94 -9.84 -10.25 -9.57
CA MET A 94 -8.42 -10.21 -9.24
C MET A 94 -7.95 -11.55 -8.66
N ALA A 95 -8.67 -12.09 -7.68
CA ALA A 95 -8.33 -13.38 -7.08
C ALA A 95 -8.37 -14.52 -8.12
N LYS A 96 -9.31 -14.48 -9.08
CA LYS A 96 -9.36 -15.44 -10.19
C LYS A 96 -8.18 -15.26 -11.15
N ALA A 97 -7.77 -14.02 -11.44
CA ALA A 97 -6.60 -13.74 -12.26
C ALA A 97 -5.30 -14.23 -11.61
N VAL A 98 -5.12 -13.99 -10.31
CA VAL A 98 -3.97 -14.47 -9.53
C VAL A 98 -3.91 -16.01 -9.53
N ARG A 99 -5.04 -16.68 -9.22
CA ARG A 99 -5.10 -18.15 -9.26
C ARG A 99 -4.81 -18.72 -10.64
N ARG A 100 -5.25 -18.04 -11.71
CA ARG A 100 -4.93 -18.40 -13.10
C ARG A 100 -3.43 -18.27 -13.37
N ALA A 101 -2.81 -17.17 -12.97
CA ALA A 101 -1.37 -16.95 -13.17
C ALA A 101 -0.53 -18.03 -12.48
N ILE A 102 -0.89 -18.38 -11.22
CA ILE A 102 -0.24 -19.45 -10.46
C ILE A 102 -0.48 -20.82 -11.12
N GLY A 103 -1.73 -21.13 -11.50
CA GLY A 103 -2.06 -22.42 -12.12
C GLY A 103 -1.41 -22.64 -13.48
N LEU A 104 -1.09 -21.57 -14.21
CA LEU A 104 -0.33 -21.62 -15.47
C LEU A 104 1.19 -21.63 -15.27
N GLY A 105 1.70 -21.52 -14.04
CA GLY A 105 3.13 -21.48 -13.74
C GLY A 105 3.81 -20.15 -14.06
N LEU A 106 3.06 -19.07 -14.25
CA LEU A 106 3.60 -17.74 -14.53
C LEU A 106 4.04 -16.99 -13.26
N MET A 107 3.54 -17.38 -12.09
CA MET A 107 3.83 -16.74 -10.82
C MET A 107 4.00 -17.77 -9.70
N PRO A 108 4.97 -17.59 -8.79
CA PRO A 108 5.11 -18.45 -7.61
C PRO A 108 3.91 -18.36 -6.66
N SER A 109 3.63 -19.46 -5.97
CA SER A 109 2.52 -19.59 -5.01
C SER A 109 2.92 -19.28 -3.57
N VAL A 110 4.21 -19.35 -3.21
CA VAL A 110 4.69 -19.26 -1.82
C VAL A 110 5.59 -18.04 -1.55
N TYR A 111 5.98 -17.31 -2.59
CA TYR A 111 6.77 -16.08 -2.50
C TYR A 111 6.39 -15.11 -3.62
N ARG A 112 6.88 -13.86 -3.59
CA ARG A 112 6.68 -12.88 -4.67
C ARG A 112 7.52 -13.24 -5.90
N HIS A 113 7.12 -12.75 -7.07
CA HIS A 113 7.84 -13.04 -8.31
C HIS A 113 9.33 -12.64 -8.22
N PRO A 114 10.28 -13.49 -8.67
CA PRO A 114 11.72 -13.28 -8.44
C PRO A 114 12.26 -11.98 -9.04
N GLU A 115 11.76 -11.57 -10.21
CA GLU A 115 12.17 -10.29 -10.81
C GLU A 115 11.79 -9.08 -9.96
N ILE A 116 10.69 -9.17 -9.19
CA ILE A 116 10.27 -8.08 -8.31
C ILE A 116 11.20 -8.01 -7.10
N LEU A 117 11.55 -9.15 -6.53
CA LEU A 117 12.52 -9.24 -5.43
C LEU A 117 13.89 -8.70 -5.87
N ARG A 118 14.32 -9.03 -7.09
CA ARG A 118 15.56 -8.51 -7.69
C ARG A 118 15.54 -6.98 -7.78
N VAL A 119 14.45 -6.40 -8.29
CA VAL A 119 14.30 -4.94 -8.40
C VAL A 119 14.32 -4.28 -7.02
N GLU A 120 13.65 -4.86 -6.03
CA GLU A 120 13.66 -4.36 -4.65
C GLU A 120 15.06 -4.40 -4.03
N MET A 121 15.81 -5.49 -4.23
CA MET A 121 17.19 -5.61 -3.76
C MET A 121 18.11 -4.54 -4.36
N LEU A 122 17.99 -4.26 -5.66
CA LEU A 122 18.76 -3.23 -6.34
C LEU A 122 18.43 -1.83 -5.82
N LYS A 123 17.14 -1.55 -5.61
CA LYS A 123 16.67 -0.27 -5.04
C LYS A 123 17.22 -0.05 -3.63
N ASN A 124 17.22 -1.09 -2.79
CA ASN A 124 17.75 -1.01 -1.43
C ASN A 124 19.26 -0.78 -1.42
N ARG A 125 20.00 -1.37 -2.37
CA ARG A 125 21.45 -1.15 -2.52
C ARG A 125 21.77 0.30 -2.90
N GLN A 126 20.98 0.92 -3.77
CA GLN A 126 21.14 2.32 -4.17
C GLN A 126 20.89 3.30 -3.00
N LEU A 127 20.02 2.96 -2.05
CA LEU A 127 19.75 3.81 -0.88
C LEU A 127 20.84 3.73 0.21
N LEU A 128 21.71 2.72 0.14
CA LEU A 128 22.81 2.51 1.07
C LEU A 128 24.16 3.02 0.53
N ALA A 129 24.20 3.42 -0.75
CA ALA A 129 25.33 4.08 -1.40
C ALA A 129 25.13 5.60 -1.35
#